data_AF-A0A9P0C916-F1
#
_entry.id   AF-A0A9P0C916-F1
#
_cell.length_a   1.000
_cell.length_b   1.000
_cell.length_c   1.000
_cell.angle_alpha   90.00
_cell.angle_beta   90.00
_cell.angle_gamma   90.00
#
_symmetry.space_group_name_H-M   'P 1'
#
loop_
_entity.id
_entity.type
_entity.pdbx_description
1 polymer ?
#
loop_
_entity_poly.entity_id
_entity_poly.type
_entity_poly.pdbx_seq_one_letter_code
_entity_poly.pdbx_strand_id
1 'polypeptide(L)'
;MFLATLGFKTDTIFKTVLAACTDSESNKVVTPNADKRGKHPNHHKKNLDLLESHILSFKPRLSHYRRYYASNRIYLPYDLSINLKHPNHKIVNETYRQVVNSMNIGFTEDSPEKCGTYVEYKVMNPTPENVLLKNMHLLKVNSILVFIMYLLIKVGTYYSHHTKATDRIFSAMLS
;
A
#
# COMPACT_ATOMS: atom_id res chain seq x y z
N MET A 1 47.49 -20.02 -16.20
CA MET A 1 46.54 -19.31 -15.30
C MET A 1 46.67 -19.84 -13.87
N PHE A 2 47.87 -19.74 -13.28
CA PHE A 2 48.19 -20.26 -11.93
C PHE A 2 48.62 -19.13 -10.97
N LEU A 3 49.45 -18.21 -11.46
CA LEU A 3 49.90 -17.02 -10.73
C LEU A 3 48.74 -16.10 -10.27
N ALA A 4 47.69 -15.99 -11.09
CA ALA A 4 46.48 -15.26 -10.75
C ALA A 4 45.70 -15.92 -9.58
N THR A 5 45.75 -17.25 -9.47
CA THR A 5 45.12 -18.01 -8.38
C THR A 5 45.83 -17.76 -7.05
N LEU A 6 47.15 -17.58 -7.09
CA LEU A 6 47.97 -17.22 -5.93
C LEU A 6 47.89 -15.74 -5.54
N GLY A 7 47.02 -14.95 -6.20
CA GLY A 7 46.79 -13.54 -5.86
C GLY A 7 47.78 -12.57 -6.48
N PHE A 8 48.62 -13.01 -7.42
CA PHE A 8 49.58 -12.17 -8.07
C PHE A 8 49.11 -11.65 -9.44
N LYS A 9 49.47 -10.42 -9.77
CA LYS A 9 49.32 -9.87 -11.13
C LYS A 9 50.53 -10.29 -11.97
N THR A 10 50.28 -10.83 -13.17
CA THR A 10 51.31 -11.42 -14.05
C THR A 10 52.48 -10.47 -14.28
N ASP A 11 52.22 -9.21 -14.62
CA ASP A 11 53.26 -8.27 -15.05
C ASP A 11 54.14 -7.76 -13.91
N THR A 12 53.62 -7.78 -12.68
CA THR A 12 54.36 -7.31 -11.50
C THR A 12 55.31 -8.38 -10.97
N ILE A 13 54.93 -9.67 -11.05
CA ILE A 13 55.79 -10.76 -10.55
C ILE A 13 57.09 -10.84 -11.33
N PHE A 14 57.01 -10.85 -12.66
CA PHE A 14 58.20 -10.99 -13.49
C PHE A 14 59.19 -9.86 -13.24
N LYS A 15 58.71 -8.62 -13.06
CA LYS A 15 59.55 -7.47 -12.69
C LYS A 15 60.16 -7.63 -11.31
N THR A 16 59.39 -8.09 -10.31
CA THR A 16 59.91 -8.28 -8.94
C THR A 16 60.91 -9.44 -8.84
N VAL A 17 60.68 -10.54 -9.57
CA VAL A 17 61.58 -11.69 -9.59
C VAL A 17 62.85 -11.34 -10.35
N LEU A 18 62.75 -10.66 -11.50
CA LEU A 18 63.92 -10.22 -12.27
C LEU A 18 64.79 -9.23 -11.48
N ALA A 19 64.17 -8.31 -10.74
CA ALA A 19 64.87 -7.40 -9.83
C ALA A 19 65.55 -8.17 -8.67
N ALA A 20 64.86 -9.13 -8.05
CA ALA A 20 65.42 -9.95 -6.98
C ALA A 20 66.57 -10.86 -7.46
N CYS A 21 66.59 -11.26 -8.72
CA CYS A 21 67.68 -12.06 -9.31
C CYS A 21 68.89 -11.23 -9.75
N THR A 22 68.74 -9.91 -9.93
CA THR A 22 69.82 -9.01 -10.37
C THR A 22 70.53 -8.33 -9.21
N ASP A 23 69.85 -8.16 -8.08
CA ASP A 23 70.42 -7.62 -6.85
C ASP A 23 70.95 -8.75 -5.95
N SER A 24 72.27 -9.00 -5.97
CA SER A 24 72.96 -10.08 -5.23
C SER A 24 72.86 -10.05 -3.70
N GLU A 25 72.20 -9.04 -3.12
CA GLU A 25 72.09 -8.83 -1.67
C GLU A 25 70.64 -8.76 -1.14
N SER A 26 69.62 -8.84 -2.00
CA SER A 26 68.24 -8.69 -1.54
C SER A 26 67.52 -10.03 -1.46
N ASN A 27 67.43 -10.58 -0.24
CA ASN A 27 66.56 -11.71 0.10
C ASN A 27 65.08 -11.24 0.13
N LYS A 28 64.60 -10.70 -1.00
CA LYS A 28 63.33 -10.00 -1.10
C LYS A 28 62.21 -11.02 -1.27
N VAL A 29 61.56 -11.37 -0.16
CA VAL A 29 60.42 -12.30 -0.15
C VAL A 29 59.23 -11.65 -0.86
N VAL A 30 58.87 -12.20 -2.02
CA VAL A 30 57.68 -11.77 -2.79
C VAL A 30 56.43 -12.33 -2.10
N THR A 31 55.70 -11.46 -1.39
CA THR A 31 54.44 -11.83 -0.74
C THR A 31 53.24 -11.50 -1.63
N PRO A 32 52.20 -12.36 -1.66
CA PRO A 32 51.00 -12.08 -2.44
C PRO A 32 50.23 -10.89 -1.85
N ASN A 33 49.54 -10.16 -2.72
CA ASN A 33 48.63 -9.11 -2.27
C ASN A 33 47.55 -9.72 -1.36
N ALA A 34 47.31 -9.10 -0.20
CA ALA A 34 46.27 -9.54 0.72
C ALA A 34 44.91 -9.64 0.00
N ASP A 35 44.20 -10.76 0.20
CA ASP A 35 42.89 -10.97 -0.43
C ASP A 35 41.89 -9.91 0.06
N LYS A 36 41.27 -9.22 -0.91
CA LYS A 36 40.25 -8.19 -0.69
C LYS A 36 38.85 -8.65 -1.13
N ARG A 37 38.67 -9.90 -1.54
CA ARG A 37 37.35 -10.47 -1.84
C ARG A 37 36.44 -10.36 -0.62
N GLY A 38 35.17 -10.01 -0.86
CA GLY A 38 34.17 -9.87 0.21
C GLY A 38 34.35 -8.68 1.18
N LYS A 39 35.44 -7.90 1.06
CA LYS A 39 35.71 -6.74 1.96
C LYS A 39 35.12 -5.42 1.47
N HIS A 40 34.30 -5.45 0.42
CA HIS A 40 33.61 -4.25 -0.05
C HIS A 40 32.45 -3.94 0.91
N PRO A 41 32.32 -2.70 1.39
CA PRO A 41 31.17 -2.32 2.20
C PRO A 41 29.90 -2.50 1.37
N ASN A 42 28.88 -3.12 1.96
CA ASN A 42 27.60 -3.27 1.29
C ASN A 42 26.98 -1.88 1.08
N HIS A 43 26.99 -1.40 -0.17
CA HIS A 43 26.46 -0.09 -0.56
C HIS A 43 24.98 0.09 -0.20
N HIS A 44 24.22 -1.00 -0.02
CA HIS A 44 22.79 -0.95 0.29
C HIS A 44 22.46 -0.81 1.77
N LYS A 45 23.44 -0.89 2.67
CA LYS A 45 23.20 -0.84 4.12
C LYS A 45 22.75 0.54 4.63
N LYS A 46 22.93 1.60 3.84
CA LYS A 46 22.78 3.00 4.30
C LYS A 46 21.35 3.56 4.31
N ASN A 47 20.36 2.83 3.78
CA ASN A 47 19.01 3.39 3.57
C ASN A 47 17.90 2.63 4.32
N LEU A 48 18.23 1.64 5.15
CA LEU A 48 17.22 0.84 5.85
C LEU A 48 16.49 1.66 6.91
N ASP A 49 17.22 2.38 7.76
CA ASP A 49 16.64 3.19 8.84
C ASP A 49 15.70 4.30 8.30
N LEU A 50 16.09 4.94 7.20
CA LEU A 50 15.25 5.94 6.52
C LEU A 50 13.98 5.31 5.95
N LEU A 51 14.08 4.10 5.42
CA LEU A 51 12.94 3.36 4.87
C LEU A 51 12.00 2.88 5.98
N GLU A 52 12.53 2.40 7.09
CA GLU A 52 11.74 2.04 8.27
C GLU A 52 10.98 3.25 8.83
N SER A 53 11.67 4.38 9.02
CA SER A 53 11.02 5.62 9.49
C SER A 53 9.93 6.10 8.52
N HIS A 54 10.15 5.97 7.21
CA HIS A 54 9.15 6.28 6.20
C HIS A 54 7.93 5.35 6.30
N ILE A 55 8.14 4.03 6.44
CA ILE A 55 7.04 3.07 6.59
C ILE A 55 6.25 3.35 7.87
N LEU A 56 6.92 3.67 8.97
CA LEU A 56 6.29 4.02 10.25
C LEU A 56 5.54 5.36 10.19
N SER A 57 5.96 6.29 9.34
CA SER A 57 5.26 7.59 9.16
C SER A 57 3.81 7.43 8.69
N PHE A 58 3.51 6.32 8.01
CA PHE A 58 2.15 5.97 7.57
C PHE A 58 1.25 5.39 8.66
N LYS A 59 1.76 5.27 9.90
CA LYS A 59 1.03 4.76 11.07
C LYS A 59 0.39 3.39 10.79
N PRO A 60 1.20 2.36 10.54
CA PRO A 60 0.69 1.02 10.29
C PRO A 60 -0.11 0.54 11.52
N ARG A 61 -1.26 -0.10 11.28
CA ARG A 61 -2.24 -0.48 12.30
C ARG A 61 -2.23 -1.98 12.53
N LEU A 62 -2.40 -2.39 13.78
CA LEU A 62 -2.58 -3.80 14.10
C LEU A 62 -3.87 -4.31 13.46
N SER A 63 -3.85 -5.51 12.86
CA SER A 63 -5.09 -6.09 12.33
C SER A 63 -6.13 -6.25 13.42
N HIS A 64 -7.35 -5.84 13.10
CA HIS A 64 -8.52 -6.05 13.95
C HIS A 64 -8.78 -7.55 14.21
N TYR A 65 -8.51 -8.41 13.22
CA TYR A 65 -8.54 -9.85 13.39
C TYR A 65 -7.25 -10.35 14.04
N ARG A 66 -7.36 -10.86 15.26
CA ARG A 66 -6.39 -11.84 15.81
C ARG A 66 -6.67 -13.18 15.15
N ARG A 67 -6.22 -13.39 13.90
CA ARG A 67 -6.18 -14.76 13.35
C ARG A 67 -5.23 -15.55 14.24
N TYR A 68 -5.69 -16.66 14.79
CA TYR A 68 -4.90 -17.57 15.64
C TYR A 68 -3.54 -17.96 14.99
N TYR A 69 -3.49 -17.95 13.65
CA TYR A 69 -2.29 -18.24 12.84
C TYR A 69 -1.55 -17.00 12.30
N ALA A 70 -1.94 -15.78 12.66
CA ALA A 70 -1.27 -14.52 12.27
C ALA A 70 -1.21 -13.53 13.44
N SER A 71 -0.64 -13.97 14.56
CA SER A 71 -0.39 -13.11 15.71
C SER A 71 0.58 -11.99 15.33
N ASN A 72 0.25 -10.75 15.71
CA ASN A 72 1.09 -9.56 15.60
C ASN A 72 1.39 -9.05 14.17
N ARG A 73 0.55 -9.38 13.18
CA ARG A 73 0.68 -8.77 11.86
C ARG A 73 0.13 -7.34 11.86
N ILE A 74 0.93 -6.42 11.37
CA ILE A 74 0.57 -5.01 11.25
C ILE A 74 0.24 -4.74 9.77
N TYR A 75 -0.69 -3.85 9.48
CA TYR A 75 -1.14 -3.54 8.14
C TYR A 75 -0.98 -2.05 7.85
N LEU A 76 -0.47 -1.74 6.66
CA LEU A 76 -0.49 -0.38 6.13
C LEU A 76 -1.92 -0.02 5.69
N PRO A 77 -2.29 1.27 5.74
CA PRO A 77 -3.55 1.75 5.18
C PRO A 77 -3.71 1.35 3.70
N TYR A 78 -4.95 1.03 3.30
CA TYR A 78 -5.28 0.55 1.94
C TYR A 78 -4.87 1.51 0.81
N ASP A 79 -4.84 2.81 1.08
CA ASP A 79 -4.49 3.84 0.09
C ASP A 79 -2.97 3.87 -0.24
N LEU A 80 -2.17 3.05 0.43
CA LEU A 80 -0.72 2.97 0.21
C LEU A 80 -0.36 1.83 -0.73
N SER A 81 0.19 2.19 -1.88
CA SER A 81 0.82 1.25 -2.79
C SER A 81 2.34 1.29 -2.67
N ILE A 82 3.02 0.19 -3.03
CA ILE A 82 4.50 0.10 -3.14
C ILE A 82 5.08 1.18 -4.08
N ASN A 83 4.24 1.82 -4.90
CA ASN A 83 4.63 2.89 -5.81
C ASN A 83 4.78 4.25 -5.12
N LEU A 84 4.29 4.45 -3.88
CA LEU A 84 4.60 5.62 -3.08
C LEU A 84 6.06 5.51 -2.58
N LYS A 85 6.99 5.86 -3.46
CA LYS A 85 8.40 5.99 -3.12
C LYS A 85 8.61 7.26 -2.33
N HIS A 86 9.55 7.21 -1.39
CA HIS A 86 10.05 8.40 -0.73
C HIS A 86 10.55 9.40 -1.81
N PRO A 87 10.00 10.62 -1.91
CA PRO A 87 10.24 11.52 -3.04
C PRO A 87 11.72 11.87 -3.23
N ASN A 88 12.49 11.86 -2.14
CA ASN A 88 13.90 12.25 -2.15
C ASN A 88 14.91 11.10 -2.34
N HIS A 89 14.47 9.83 -2.39
CA HIS A 89 15.38 8.69 -2.49
C HIS A 89 14.89 7.62 -3.47
N LYS A 90 15.75 7.28 -4.46
CA LYS A 90 15.53 6.12 -5.34
C LYS A 90 15.79 4.82 -4.57
N ILE A 91 14.77 4.35 -3.86
CA ILE A 91 14.75 3.02 -3.25
C ILE A 91 14.25 2.01 -4.28
N VAL A 92 14.94 0.88 -4.39
CA VAL A 92 14.52 -0.24 -5.24
C VAL A 92 13.30 -0.91 -4.59
N ASN A 93 12.27 -1.21 -5.37
CA ASN A 93 11.02 -1.80 -4.86
C ASN A 93 11.26 -3.10 -4.07
N GLU A 94 12.28 -3.87 -4.45
CA GLU A 94 12.63 -5.11 -3.76
C GLU A 94 13.12 -4.85 -2.34
N THR A 95 13.94 -3.82 -2.13
CA THR A 95 14.39 -3.42 -0.79
C THR A 95 13.22 -2.97 0.07
N TYR A 96 12.25 -2.24 -0.52
CA TYR A 96 11.01 -1.86 0.16
C TYR A 96 10.23 -3.10 0.62
N ARG A 97 10.07 -4.10 -0.27
CA ARG A 97 9.35 -5.34 0.03
C ARG A 97 10.04 -6.16 1.13
N GLN A 98 11.36 -6.24 1.10
CA GLN A 98 12.16 -6.94 2.10
C GLN A 98 11.99 -6.32 3.50
N VAL A 99 12.03 -4.99 3.59
CA VAL A 99 11.88 -4.27 4.86
C VAL A 99 10.46 -4.37 5.41
N VAL A 100 9.45 -4.24 4.56
CA VAL A 100 8.04 -4.47 4.97
C VAL A 100 7.84 -5.89 5.50
N ASN A 101 8.42 -6.89 4.83
CA ASN A 101 8.36 -8.28 5.28
C ASN A 101 9.11 -8.51 6.59
N SER A 102 10.28 -7.90 6.79
CA SER A 102 11.04 -8.05 8.04
C SER A 102 10.32 -7.42 9.23
N MET A 103 9.55 -6.36 9.01
CA MET A 103 8.70 -5.74 10.03
C MET A 103 7.35 -6.45 10.23
N ASN A 104 7.10 -7.56 9.54
CA ASN A 104 5.81 -8.28 9.56
C ASN A 104 4.61 -7.37 9.20
N ILE A 105 4.81 -6.47 8.23
CA ILE A 105 3.80 -5.54 7.75
C ILE A 105 3.15 -6.08 6.46
N GLY A 106 1.83 -6.04 6.37
CA GLY A 106 1.07 -6.34 5.14
C GLY A 106 0.56 -5.06 4.46
N PHE A 107 0.39 -5.10 3.14
CA PHE A 107 -0.20 -4.00 2.36
C PHE A 107 -1.73 -4.01 2.32
N THR A 108 -2.34 -5.16 2.61
CA THR A 108 -3.78 -5.36 2.42
C THR A 108 -4.45 -5.51 3.77
N GLU A 109 -5.02 -4.43 4.31
CA GLU A 109 -6.04 -4.58 5.34
C GLU A 109 -7.23 -5.30 4.68
N ASP A 110 -7.61 -6.47 5.21
CA ASP A 110 -8.85 -7.13 4.80
C ASP A 110 -9.96 -6.10 4.99
N SER A 111 -10.70 -5.78 3.92
CA SER A 111 -11.80 -4.81 3.92
C SER A 111 -12.58 -4.86 5.25
N PRO A 112 -12.83 -3.71 5.91
CA PRO A 112 -13.55 -3.67 7.19
C PRO A 112 -14.99 -4.20 7.11
N GLU A 113 -15.47 -4.58 5.92
CA GLU A 113 -16.84 -5.05 5.68
C GLU A 113 -17.19 -6.42 6.28
N LYS A 114 -16.27 -7.13 6.96
CA LYS A 114 -16.57 -8.50 7.44
C LYS A 114 -16.25 -8.81 8.89
N CYS A 115 -16.10 -7.82 9.77
CA CYS A 115 -16.06 -8.10 11.22
C CYS A 115 -17.36 -7.66 11.90
N GLY A 116 -18.19 -8.63 12.31
CA GLY A 116 -19.46 -8.37 13.02
C GLY A 116 -19.28 -7.48 14.26
N THR A 117 -18.17 -7.66 14.98
CA THR A 117 -17.86 -6.89 16.20
C THR A 117 -17.58 -5.40 15.92
N TYR A 118 -16.95 -5.06 14.78
CA TYR A 118 -16.67 -3.65 14.44
C TYR A 118 -17.91 -2.91 13.96
N VAL A 119 -18.80 -3.60 13.24
CA VAL A 119 -20.10 -3.04 12.83
C VAL A 119 -20.93 -2.71 14.07
N GLU A 120 -20.99 -3.62 15.04
CA GLU A 120 -21.70 -3.41 16.32
C GLU A 120 -21.11 -2.24 17.11
N TYR A 121 -19.78 -2.13 17.24
CA TYR A 121 -19.14 -1.01 17.94
C TYR A 121 -19.40 0.34 17.25
N LYS A 122 -19.32 0.40 15.92
CA LYS A 122 -19.54 1.64 15.14
C LYS A 122 -21.00 2.10 15.21
N VAL A 123 -21.95 1.17 15.35
CA VAL A 123 -23.36 1.48 15.60
C VAL A 123 -23.56 2.01 17.02
N MET A 124 -22.84 1.46 18.01
CA MET A 124 -22.98 1.84 19.41
C MET A 124 -22.25 3.15 19.76
N ASN A 125 -21.11 3.44 19.11
CA ASN A 125 -20.32 4.66 19.31
C ASN A 125 -20.05 5.37 17.96
N PRO A 126 -21.06 6.03 17.37
CA PRO A 126 -20.88 6.71 16.10
C PRO A 126 -20.02 7.96 16.28
N THR A 127 -18.95 8.09 15.50
CA THR A 127 -18.20 9.35 15.41
C THR A 127 -19.04 10.43 14.71
N PRO A 128 -18.83 11.73 15.01
CA PRO A 128 -19.64 12.82 14.45
C PRO A 128 -19.68 12.82 12.91
N GLU A 129 -18.59 12.42 12.24
CA GLU A 129 -18.52 12.29 10.78
C GLU A 129 -19.49 11.25 10.23
N ASN A 130 -19.62 10.09 10.89
CA ASN A 130 -20.50 9.01 10.46
C ASN A 130 -21.98 9.39 10.64
N VAL A 131 -22.29 10.16 11.68
CA VAL A 131 -23.64 10.69 11.91
C VAL A 131 -24.04 11.67 10.80
N LEU A 132 -23.12 12.56 10.42
CA LEU A 132 -23.33 13.54 9.36
C LEU A 132 -23.60 12.87 8.00
N LEU A 133 -22.82 11.85 7.64
CA LEU A 133 -22.99 11.09 6.41
C LEU A 133 -24.35 10.35 6.38
N LYS A 134 -24.75 9.75 7.50
CA LYS A 134 -26.05 9.07 7.64
C LYS A 134 -27.21 10.06 7.50
N ASN A 135 -27.10 11.23 8.11
CA ASN A 135 -28.12 12.28 8.04
C ASN A 135 -28.25 12.84 6.61
N MET A 136 -27.14 13.06 5.89
CA MET A 136 -27.18 13.44 4.47
C MET A 136 -27.88 12.38 3.62
N HIS A 137 -27.60 11.09 3.86
CA HIS A 137 -28.25 10.01 3.12
C HIS A 137 -29.76 9.96 3.40
N LEU A 138 -30.18 10.10 4.66
CA LEU A 138 -31.59 10.15 5.04
C LEU A 138 -32.34 11.33 4.40
N LEU A 139 -31.71 12.52 4.37
CA LEU A 139 -32.28 13.68 3.68
C LEU A 139 -32.50 13.42 2.19
N LYS A 140 -31.57 12.73 1.53
CA LYS A 140 -31.68 12.38 0.11
C LYS A 140 -32.82 11.39 -0.15
N VAL A 141 -32.94 10.36 0.68
CA VAL A 141 -34.03 9.36 0.58
C VAL A 141 -35.39 10.01 0.82
N ASN A 142 -35.51 10.87 1.84
CA ASN A 142 -36.75 11.58 2.13
C ASN A 142 -37.15 12.52 0.99
N SER A 143 -36.19 13.21 0.37
CA SER A 143 -36.45 14.05 -0.81
C SER A 143 -37.01 13.24 -1.98
N ILE A 144 -36.53 12.02 -2.20
CA ILE A 144 -37.01 11.13 -3.26
C ILE A 144 -38.44 10.66 -2.95
N LEU A 145 -38.73 10.28 -1.70
CA LEU A 145 -40.06 9.87 -1.27
C LEU A 145 -41.11 10.97 -1.46
N VAL A 146 -40.77 12.21 -1.10
CA VAL A 146 -41.65 13.37 -1.32
C VAL A 146 -41.94 13.57 -2.81
N PHE A 147 -40.92 13.43 -3.66
CA PHE A 147 -41.08 13.56 -5.10
C PHE A 147 -41.99 12.46 -5.69
N ILE A 148 -41.83 11.22 -5.23
CA ILE A 148 -42.69 10.10 -5.64
C ILE A 148 -44.14 10.33 -5.18
N MET A 149 -44.35 10.75 -3.93
CA MET A 149 -45.69 11.05 -3.42
C MET A 149 -46.37 12.16 -4.24
N TYR A 150 -45.64 13.22 -4.59
CA TYR A 150 -46.16 14.29 -5.43
C TYR A 150 -46.57 13.79 -6.84
N LEU A 151 -45.75 12.93 -7.44
CA LEU A 151 -46.07 12.28 -8.73
C LEU A 151 -47.36 11.46 -8.65
N LEU A 152 -47.52 10.64 -7.60
CA LEU A 152 -48.71 9.83 -7.40
C LEU A 152 -49.99 10.68 -7.23
N ILE A 153 -49.91 11.78 -6.48
CA ILE A 153 -51.02 12.74 -6.32
C ILE A 153 -51.36 13.39 -7.67
N LYS A 154 -50.36 13.78 -8.46
CA LYS A 154 -50.57 14.42 -9.77
C LYS A 154 -51.16 13.46 -10.81
N VAL A 155 -50.74 12.19 -10.80
CA VAL A 155 -51.32 11.14 -11.64
C VAL A 155 -52.76 10.84 -11.21
N GLY A 156 -53.02 10.70 -9.90
CA GLY A 156 -54.37 10.45 -9.38
C GLY A 156 -55.37 11.56 -9.71
N THR A 157 -54.95 12.82 -9.63
CA THR A 157 -55.79 13.96 -10.03
C THR A 157 -56.03 14.00 -11.54
N TYR A 158 -55.03 13.67 -12.37
CA TYR A 158 -55.21 13.55 -13.83
C TYR A 158 -56.27 12.50 -14.19
N TYR A 159 -56.19 11.30 -13.61
CA TYR A 159 -57.19 10.25 -13.84
C TYR A 159 -58.59 10.64 -13.34
N SER A 160 -58.69 11.31 -12.18
CA SER A 160 -59.98 11.76 -11.63
C SER A 160 -60.63 12.88 -12.46
N HIS A 161 -59.85 13.75 -13.10
CA HIS A 161 -60.39 14.77 -14.01
C HIS A 161 -60.86 14.18 -15.34
N HIS A 162 -60.21 13.12 -15.83
CA HIS A 162 -60.59 12.48 -17.09
C HIS A 162 -61.90 11.69 -16.99
N THR A 163 -62.17 11.01 -15.87
CA THR A 163 -63.44 10.29 -15.65
C THR A 163 -64.63 11.24 -15.50
N LYS A 164 -64.44 12.38 -14.80
CA LYS A 164 -65.48 13.42 -14.70
C LYS A 164 -65.77 14.10 -16.04
N ALA A 165 -64.78 14.18 -16.93
CA ALA A 165 -64.96 14.72 -18.27
C ALA A 165 -65.77 13.74 -19.16
N THR A 166 -65.52 12.43 -19.07
CA THR A 166 -66.28 11.42 -19.82
C THR A 166 -67.72 11.31 -19.34
N ASP A 167 -67.97 11.43 -18.04
CA ASP A 167 -69.34 11.37 -17.48
C ASP A 167 -70.19 12.58 -17.91
N ARG A 168 -69.58 13.76 -18.03
CA ARG A 168 -70.28 14.97 -18.53
C ARG A 168 -70.60 14.89 -20.02
N ILE A 169 -69.70 14.31 -20.82
CA ILE A 169 -69.94 14.10 -22.26
C ILE A 169 -71.04 13.05 -22.46
N PHE A 170 -71.03 11.96 -21.69
CA PHE A 170 -72.09 10.95 -21.73
C PHE A 170 -73.45 11.50 -21.30
N SER A 171 -73.49 12.33 -20.26
CA SER A 171 -74.73 13.00 -19.80
C SER A 171 -75.28 14.02 -20.81
N ALA A 172 -74.43 14.61 -21.65
CA ALA A 172 -74.82 15.59 -22.66
C ALA A 172 -75.26 14.95 -24.00
N MET A 173 -74.89 13.69 -24.25
CA MET A 173 -75.33 12.93 -25.43
C MET A 173 -76.65 12.17 -25.22
N LEU A 174 -77.11 12.04 -23.98
CA LEU A 174 -78.33 11.32 -23.59
C LEU A 174 -79.52 12.26 -23.28
N SER A 175 -79.38 13.56 -23.51
CA SER A 175 -80.43 14.58 -23.42
C SER A 175 -80.69 15.22 -24.78
#